data_AF-A0A6B3SWP0-F1
#
_entry.id   AF-A0A6B3SWP0-F1
#
_cell.length_a   1.000
_cell.length_b   1.000
_cell.length_c   1.000
_cell.angle_alpha   90.00
_cell.angle_beta   90.00
_cell.angle_gamma   90.00
#
_symmetry.space_group_name_H-M   'P 1'
#
loop_
_entity.id
_entity.type
_entity.pdbx_description
1 polymer ?
#
loop_
_entity_poly.entity_id
_entity_poly.type
_entity_poly.pdbx_seq_one_letter_code
_entity_poly.pdbx_strand_id
1 'polypeptide(L)'
;MSHLSIWHWMIVLVLIGLPVALLLGLGRLLKAGPDEVANTWKGRTFFYAALALLFPLWLITLPLFSYLAYRSYKAGRPASSTHASPIAQVASVPPSDARSVASQISELHELLKSGALTQDEFEEQKRKVLAA
;
A
#
# COMPACT_ATOMS: atom_id res chain seq x y z
N MET A 1 -1.54 9.20 38.16
CA MET A 1 -1.75 7.89 37.52
C MET A 1 -1.27 8.00 36.08
N SER A 2 -0.21 7.29 35.73
CA SER A 2 0.45 7.41 34.42
C SER A 2 -0.43 6.79 33.32
N HIS A 3 -0.72 7.58 32.29
CA HIS A 3 -1.49 7.21 31.09
C HIS A 3 -1.04 5.88 30.44
N LEU A 4 0.25 5.54 30.61
CA LEU A 4 0.86 4.31 30.12
C LEU A 4 0.33 3.03 30.80
N SER A 5 -0.15 3.12 32.05
CA SER A 5 -0.66 1.96 32.78
C SER A 5 -2.08 1.58 32.32
N ILE A 6 -2.91 2.58 32.01
CA ILE A 6 -4.27 2.37 31.51
C ILE A 6 -4.26 1.64 30.17
N TRP A 7 -3.33 1.99 29.29
CA TRP A 7 -3.21 1.37 27.97
C TRP A 7 -2.78 -0.11 28.04
N HIS A 8 -1.86 -0.45 28.95
CA HIS A 8 -1.48 -1.84 29.21
C HIS A 8 -2.66 -2.66 29.76
N TRP A 9 -3.42 -2.10 30.70
CA TRP A 9 -4.60 -2.78 31.23
C TRP A 9 -5.69 -2.99 30.18
N MET A 10 -5.87 -2.06 29.24
CA MET A 10 -6.78 -2.24 28.11
C MET A 10 -6.31 -3.36 27.17
N ILE A 11 -5.02 -3.45 26.87
CA ILE A 11 -4.46 -4.55 26.07
C ILE A 11 -4.68 -5.90 26.76
N VAL A 12 -4.42 -5.98 28.07
CA VAL A 12 -4.60 -7.21 28.85
C VAL A 12 -6.08 -7.61 28.89
N LEU A 13 -7.00 -6.65 29.06
CA LEU A 13 -8.45 -6.88 29.01
C LEU A 13 -8.91 -7.38 27.65
N VAL A 14 -8.35 -6.86 26.55
CA VAL A 14 -8.68 -7.33 25.19
C VAL A 14 -8.09 -8.71 24.93
N LEU A 15 -6.84 -8.96 25.35
CA LEU A 15 -6.16 -10.26 25.19
C LEU A 15 -6.81 -11.39 25.99
N ILE A 16 -7.41 -11.09 27.15
CA ILE A 16 -8.09 -12.09 27.99
C ILE A 16 -9.60 -12.14 27.69
N GLY A 17 -10.23 -11.00 27.41
CA GLY A 17 -11.66 -10.92 27.13
C GLY A 17 -12.05 -11.54 25.79
N LEU A 18 -11.22 -11.38 24.76
CA LEU A 18 -11.46 -11.96 23.43
C LEU A 18 -11.52 -13.50 23.45
N PRO A 19 -10.56 -14.24 24.05
CA PRO A 19 -10.64 -15.70 24.11
C PRO A 19 -11.77 -16.21 25.02
N VAL A 20 -12.12 -15.49 26.09
CA VAL A 20 -13.26 -15.86 26.95
C VAL A 20 -14.59 -15.67 26.21
N ALA A 21 -14.76 -14.58 25.47
CA ALA A 21 -15.93 -14.35 24.63
C ALA A 21 -16.01 -15.35 23.46
N LEU A 22 -14.85 -15.72 22.89
CA LEU A 22 -14.75 -16.76 21.85
C LEU A 22 -15.18 -18.13 22.41
N LEU A 23 -14.70 -18.50 23.61
CA LEU A 23 -15.07 -19.75 24.30
C LEU A 23 -16.55 -19.79 24.67
N LEU A 24 -17.11 -18.68 25.17
CA LEU A 24 -18.54 -18.58 25.49
C LEU A 24 -19.42 -18.62 24.23
N GLY A 25 -18.99 -17.96 23.15
CA GLY A 25 -19.65 -18.01 21.84
C GLY A 25 -19.62 -19.41 21.24
N LEU A 26 -18.49 -20.12 21.36
CA LEU A 26 -18.33 -21.49 20.86
C LEU A 26 -19.19 -22.49 21.66
N GLY A 27 -19.30 -22.31 22.98
CA GLY A 27 -20.18 -23.11 23.83
C GLY A 27 -21.67 -22.93 23.51
N ARG A 28 -22.09 -21.73 23.09
CA ARG A 28 -23.46 -21.45 22.60
C ARG A 28 -23.70 -22.04 21.21
N LEU A 29 -22.67 -22.09 20.37
CA LEU A 29 -22.75 -22.60 18.99
C LEU A 29 -22.83 -24.14 18.93
N LEU A 30 -22.22 -24.84 19.89
CA LEU A 30 -22.33 -26.29 20.03
C LEU A 30 -23.72 -26.77 20.48
N LYS A 31 -24.63 -25.83 20.82
CA LYS A 31 -26.04 -26.09 21.15
C LYS A 31 -26.98 -25.70 19.99
N ALA A 32 -26.55 -25.92 18.74
CA ALA A 32 -27.41 -25.85 17.57
C ALA A 32 -27.98 -27.24 17.27
N GLY A 33 -29.31 -27.36 17.26
CA GLY A 33 -30.05 -28.62 17.07
C GLY A 33 -29.81 -29.26 15.69
N PRO A 34 -30.03 -30.58 15.56
CA PRO A 34 -29.57 -31.39 14.44
C PRO A 34 -30.52 -31.38 13.22
N ASP A 35 -31.24 -30.28 12.96
CA ASP A 35 -32.36 -30.31 12.01
C ASP A 35 -32.26 -29.15 11.02
N GLU A 36 -31.47 -29.33 9.96
CA GLU A 36 -31.74 -28.92 8.56
C GLU A 36 -30.48 -29.03 7.71
N VAL A 37 -30.23 -30.24 7.20
CA VAL A 37 -29.11 -30.57 6.32
C VAL A 37 -29.59 -30.55 4.87
N ALA A 38 -29.88 -29.37 4.34
CA ALA A 38 -30.13 -29.18 2.92
C ALA A 38 -29.14 -28.13 2.34
N ASN A 39 -27.96 -28.58 1.94
CA ASN A 39 -27.00 -27.89 1.07
C ASN A 39 -26.49 -26.47 1.47
N THR A 40 -26.25 -26.21 2.76
CA THR A 40 -25.56 -24.99 3.25
C THR A 40 -24.03 -25.10 3.38
N TRP A 41 -23.46 -26.28 3.12
CA TRP A 41 -22.02 -26.51 3.10
C TRP A 41 -21.42 -25.98 1.78
N LYS A 42 -20.85 -24.77 1.78
CA LYS A 42 -19.64 -24.50 0.96
C LYS A 42 -18.99 -23.13 1.18
N GLY A 43 -19.74 -22.06 1.42
CA GLY A 43 -19.16 -20.71 1.50
C GLY A 43 -18.72 -20.32 2.92
N ARG A 44 -19.67 -20.35 3.85
CA ARG A 44 -19.50 -19.75 5.18
C ARG A 44 -18.48 -20.50 6.03
N THR A 45 -18.49 -21.83 6.00
CA THR A 45 -17.50 -22.65 6.72
C THR A 45 -16.09 -22.40 6.23
N PHE A 46 -15.89 -22.29 4.92
CA PHE A 46 -14.57 -21.99 4.35
C PHE A 46 -14.11 -20.57 4.70
N PHE A 47 -15.05 -19.61 4.65
CA PHE A 47 -14.79 -18.23 5.07
C PHE A 47 -14.40 -18.14 6.55
N TYR A 48 -15.14 -18.81 7.43
CA TYR A 48 -14.82 -18.84 8.87
C TYR A 48 -13.53 -19.60 9.15
N ALA A 49 -13.25 -20.69 8.45
CA ALA A 49 -11.98 -21.41 8.58
C ALA A 49 -10.79 -20.53 8.14
N ALA A 50 -10.91 -19.83 7.00
CA ALA A 50 -9.91 -18.89 6.54
C ALA A 50 -9.73 -17.74 7.53
N LEU A 51 -10.83 -17.15 8.01
CA LEU A 51 -10.79 -16.04 8.97
C LEU A 51 -10.22 -16.47 10.32
N ALA A 52 -10.54 -17.68 10.79
CA ALA A 52 -10.00 -18.27 12.02
C ALA A 52 -8.50 -18.57 11.92
N LEU A 53 -7.98 -18.83 10.71
CA LEU A 53 -6.53 -18.96 10.48
C LEU A 53 -5.86 -17.58 10.34
N LEU A 54 -6.53 -16.62 9.71
CA LEU A 54 -6.00 -15.28 9.45
C LEU A 54 -5.93 -14.45 10.73
N PHE A 55 -6.88 -14.62 11.66
CA PHE A 55 -6.94 -13.87 12.93
C PHE A 55 -5.70 -14.05 13.82
N PRO A 56 -5.26 -15.28 14.16
CA PRO A 56 -4.04 -15.49 14.93
C PRO A 56 -2.78 -15.16 14.12
N LEU A 57 -2.83 -15.36 12.80
CA LEU A 57 -1.72 -15.02 11.92
C LEU A 57 -1.46 -13.50 11.91
N TRP A 58 -2.52 -12.69 11.90
CA TRP A 58 -2.42 -11.23 11.90
C TRP A 58 -1.73 -10.69 13.15
N LEU A 59 -2.02 -11.29 14.32
CA LEU A 59 -1.42 -10.92 15.61
C LEU A 59 0.10 -11.08 15.63
N ILE A 60 0.66 -12.01 14.86
CA ILE A 60 2.11 -12.24 14.77
C ILE A 60 2.70 -11.40 13.65
N THR A 61 2.01 -11.29 12.51
CA THR A 61 2.54 -10.57 11.34
C THR A 61 2.65 -9.07 11.58
N LEU A 62 1.75 -8.44 12.35
CA LEU A 62 1.79 -7.00 12.62
C LEU A 62 3.02 -6.54 13.40
N PRO A 63 3.33 -7.09 14.60
CA PRO A 63 4.51 -6.68 15.36
C PRO A 63 5.81 -7.01 14.60
N LEU A 64 5.83 -8.13 13.88
CA LEU A 64 6.97 -8.51 13.05
C LEU A 64 7.19 -7.52 11.89
N PHE A 65 6.13 -7.17 11.16
CA PHE A 65 6.16 -6.19 10.08
C PHE A 65 6.55 -4.79 10.59
N SER A 66 5.96 -4.35 11.70
CA SER A 66 6.29 -3.06 12.33
C SER A 66 7.76 -3.00 12.74
N TYR A 67 8.31 -4.07 13.30
CA TYR A 67 9.72 -4.16 13.65
C TYR A 67 10.64 -4.07 12.41
N LEU A 68 10.31 -4.80 11.33
CA LEU A 68 11.03 -4.76 10.07
C LEU A 68 10.96 -3.39 9.40
N ALA A 69 9.79 -2.75 9.38
CA ALA A 69 9.58 -1.42 8.82
C ALA A 69 10.32 -0.34 9.64
N TYR A 70 10.26 -0.42 10.97
CA TYR A 70 11.01 0.45 11.87
C TYR A 70 12.52 0.31 11.67
N ARG A 71 13.00 -0.93 11.53
CA ARG A 71 14.40 -1.22 11.18
C ARG A 71 14.77 -0.62 9.84
N SER A 72 13.92 -0.76 8.83
CA SER A 72 14.14 -0.18 7.50
C SER A 72 14.18 1.35 7.54
N TYR A 73 13.31 1.98 8.32
CA TYR A 73 13.28 3.43 8.50
C TYR A 73 14.56 3.96 9.17
N LYS A 74 15.02 3.28 10.23
CA LYS A 74 16.25 3.66 10.95
C LYS A 74 17.54 3.35 10.17
N ALA A 75 17.51 2.40 9.23
CA ALA A 75 18.66 2.04 8.40
C ALA A 75 19.05 3.10 7.34
N GLY A 76 18.32 4.20 7.23
CA GLY A 76 18.88 5.45 6.69
C GLY A 76 19.42 5.39 5.27
N ARG A 77 18.80 4.64 4.37
CA ARG A 77 18.85 5.01 2.95
C ARG A 77 17.60 5.82 2.66
N PRO A 78 17.71 7.12 2.32
CA PRO A 78 16.61 7.80 1.67
C PRO A 78 16.42 7.10 0.33
N ALA A 79 15.52 6.13 0.28
CA ALA A 79 14.80 5.89 -0.95
C ALA A 79 14.01 7.18 -1.17
N SER A 80 14.61 8.12 -1.91
CA SER A 80 13.81 8.84 -2.88
C SER A 80 12.90 7.78 -3.51
N SER A 81 11.60 7.99 -3.37
CA SER A 81 10.67 7.69 -4.45
C SER A 81 11.43 7.87 -5.77
N THR A 82 11.73 6.80 -6.49
CA THR A 82 10.75 6.19 -7.38
C THR A 82 11.20 4.76 -7.68
N HIS A 83 10.44 3.84 -7.09
CA HIS A 83 9.99 2.54 -7.58
C HIS A 83 10.92 1.70 -8.47
N ALA A 84 11.07 0.42 -8.14
CA ALA A 84 10.81 -0.62 -9.14
C ALA A 84 9.28 -0.81 -9.13
N SER A 85 8.41 -0.40 -10.06
CA SER A 85 8.35 -0.01 -11.49
C SER A 85 9.52 0.52 -12.35
N PRO A 86 9.54 0.23 -13.66
CA PRO A 86 10.74 0.24 -14.50
C PRO A 86 11.09 1.62 -15.12
N ILE A 87 11.44 2.64 -14.33
CA ILE A 87 11.89 3.95 -14.86
C ILE A 87 13.01 4.56 -14.00
N ALA A 88 14.23 4.03 -14.04
CA ALA A 88 15.38 4.64 -13.36
C ALA A 88 16.75 4.26 -13.98
N GLN A 89 16.87 4.29 -15.30
CA GLN A 89 18.13 3.96 -16.00
C GLN A 89 18.59 4.96 -17.06
N VAL A 90 18.14 6.22 -17.03
CA VAL A 90 18.62 7.23 -17.98
C VAL A 90 19.10 8.47 -17.23
N ALA A 91 20.30 8.41 -16.68
CA ALA A 91 20.94 9.59 -16.09
C ALA A 91 22.47 9.45 -16.14
N SER A 92 23.01 9.38 -17.35
CA SER A 92 24.38 9.79 -17.64
C SER A 92 24.42 11.04 -18.54
N VAL A 93 23.40 11.90 -18.44
CA VAL A 93 23.36 13.22 -19.10
C VAL A 93 23.42 14.29 -18.02
N PRO A 94 24.36 15.25 -18.07
CA PRO A 94 24.53 16.26 -17.04
C PRO A 94 23.28 17.16 -16.89
N PRO A 95 22.93 17.56 -15.64
CA PRO A 95 21.61 18.10 -15.31
C PRO A 95 21.36 19.57 -15.70
N SER A 96 22.28 20.27 -16.36
CA SER A 96 22.05 21.66 -16.79
C SER A 96 21.22 21.77 -18.07
N ASP A 97 21.42 20.86 -19.03
CA ASP A 97 20.86 21.00 -20.37
C ASP A 97 19.45 20.38 -20.48
N ALA A 98 19.18 19.34 -19.68
CA ALA A 98 17.87 18.69 -19.66
C ALA A 98 16.74 19.61 -19.15
N ARG A 99 17.06 20.57 -18.27
CA ARG A 99 16.07 21.51 -17.72
C ARG A 99 15.72 22.61 -18.71
N SER A 100 16.69 23.10 -19.49
CA SER A 100 16.47 24.13 -20.51
C SER A 100 15.74 23.58 -21.74
N VAL A 101 16.00 22.32 -22.09
CA VAL A 101 15.28 21.61 -23.16
C VAL A 101 13.82 21.36 -22.75
N ALA A 102 13.58 20.94 -21.51
CA ALA A 102 12.22 20.71 -21.01
C ALA A 102 11.37 21.99 -20.97
N SER A 103 11.95 23.13 -20.60
CA SER A 103 11.21 24.41 -20.62
C SER A 103 10.86 24.85 -22.04
N GLN A 104 11.79 24.70 -23.00
CA GLN A 104 11.54 25.06 -24.41
C GLN A 104 10.46 24.17 -25.04
N ILE A 105 10.45 22.87 -24.76
CA ILE A 105 9.42 21.96 -25.28
C ILE A 105 8.04 22.29 -24.67
N SER A 106 7.98 22.76 -23.42
CA SER A 106 6.73 23.17 -22.79
C SER A 106 6.14 24.43 -23.42
N GLU A 107 6.97 25.42 -23.73
CA GLU A 107 6.54 26.66 -24.38
C GLU A 107 6.03 26.40 -25.81
N LEU A 108 6.75 25.57 -26.58
CA LEU A 108 6.32 25.13 -27.90
C LEU A 108 4.95 24.41 -27.86
N HIS A 109 4.68 23.63 -26.81
CA HIS A 109 3.42 22.92 -26.66
C HIS A 109 2.27 23.86 -26.30
N GLU A 110 2.55 24.95 -25.58
CA GLU A 110 1.56 25.99 -25.30
C GLU A 110 1.19 26.77 -26.58
N LEU A 111 2.18 27.04 -27.44
CA LEU A 111 1.97 27.66 -28.76
C LEU A 111 1.17 26.76 -29.71
N LEU A 112 1.38 25.45 -29.68
CA LEU A 112 0.55 24.47 -30.39
C LEU A 112 -0.89 24.48 -29.87
N LYS A 113 -1.06 24.50 -28.54
CA LYS A 113 -2.37 24.46 -27.90
C LYS A 113 -3.17 25.75 -28.10
N SER A 114 -2.50 26.89 -28.21
CA SER A 114 -3.13 28.16 -28.59
C SER A 114 -3.48 28.23 -30.07
N GLY A 115 -3.09 27.21 -30.86
CA GLY A 115 -3.34 27.14 -32.30
C GLY A 115 -2.46 28.08 -33.11
N ALA A 116 -1.45 28.70 -32.49
CA ALA A 116 -0.50 29.59 -33.14
C ALA A 116 0.54 28.85 -33.99
N LEU A 117 0.70 27.54 -33.75
CA LEU A 117 1.63 26.66 -34.47
C LEU A 117 0.91 25.37 -34.90
N THR A 118 1.31 24.79 -36.04
CA THR A 118 0.77 23.50 -36.49
C THR A 118 1.54 22.32 -35.89
N GLN A 119 0.90 21.14 -35.87
CA GLN A 119 1.47 19.93 -35.25
C GLN A 119 2.81 19.51 -35.89
N ASP A 120 2.95 19.70 -37.20
CA ASP A 120 4.14 19.30 -37.94
C ASP A 120 5.32 20.21 -37.62
N GLU A 121 5.09 21.52 -37.49
CA GLU A 121 6.10 22.51 -37.09
C GLU A 121 6.55 22.31 -35.63
N PHE A 122 5.62 21.94 -34.74
CA PHE A 122 5.93 21.60 -33.35
C PHE A 122 6.89 20.40 -33.25
N GLU A 123 6.61 19.34 -34.01
CA GLU A 123 7.43 18.12 -33.98
C GLU A 123 8.81 18.33 -34.61
N GLU A 124 8.93 19.22 -35.61
CA GLU A 124 10.23 19.57 -36.18
C GLU A 124 11.10 20.38 -35.20
N GLN A 125 10.52 21.40 -34.55
CA GLN A 125 11.26 22.21 -33.59
C GLN A 125 11.63 21.40 -32.33
N LYS A 126 10.74 20.55 -31.84
CA LYS A 126 11.01 19.64 -30.72
C LYS A 126 12.17 18.70 -31.01
N ARG A 127 12.25 18.13 -32.23
CA ARG A 127 13.40 17.31 -32.63
C ARG A 127 14.68 18.11 -32.69
N LYS A 128 14.64 19.35 -33.15
CA LYS A 128 15.82 20.23 -33.21
C LYS A 128 16.36 20.59 -31.83
N VAL A 129 15.48 20.84 -30.85
CA VAL A 129 15.86 21.13 -29.46
C VAL A 129 16.39 19.87 -28.74
N LEU A 130 15.91 18.68 -29.11
CA LEU A 130 16.40 17.41 -28.56
C LEU A 130 17.71 16.91 -29.20
N ALA A 131 18.06 17.42 -30.38
CA ALA A 131 19.26 17.04 -31.12
C ALA A 131 20.41 18.06 -31.02
N ALA A 132 20.16 19.23 -30.42
CA ALA A 132 21.15 20.28 -30.13
C ALA A 132 21.85 20.00 -28.79
#